data_AF-A0A317CMI7-F1
#
_entry.id   AF-A0A317CMI7-F1
#
_cell.length_a   1.000
_cell.length_b   1.000
_cell.length_c   1.000
_cell.angle_alpha   90.00
_cell.angle_beta   90.00
_cell.angle_gamma   90.00
#
_symmetry.space_group_name_H-M   'P 1'
#
loop_
_entity.id
_entity.type
_entity.pdbx_description
1 polymer ?
#
loop_
_entity_poly.entity_id
_entity_poly.type
_entity_poly.pdbx_seq_one_letter_code
_entity_poly.pdbx_strand_id
1 'polypeptide(L)'
;MIKQLPLILITSLLLAACGGSSSGTDDGNNSISEDTNLDTGTDIAASPEIGKLSFICSANATTESLFTDTFVEDNWDDTSWSGPEAYEPVSVEQIASSFNTARNLDPTIKQKLLMPQQADWNAMTSSEKGLFLVNSERCARGLEPFEGISPELIHSSSSYANELSDSGEFSHSYGLYASPSARLSGYADVEVGTNADWMAQAENLSRHTSGNSSAYPTVYEPIARAIYTYLYDDSSSNYGHRTLSLIKIANENSGDVSAEGLFGLSKTTKQFVDSPFFTTDVTSVMHVFDPNENWDMSNVLSAPTIYGPETITDCMSGTFIESVDESGNNTSHCQ
;
A
#
# COMPACT_ATOMS: atom_id res chain seq x y z
N MET A 1 -16.07 -28.43 33.69
CA MET A 1 -15.81 -28.20 32.24
C MET A 1 -14.80 -27.07 32.14
N ILE A 2 -13.53 -27.37 31.91
CA ILE A 2 -12.51 -26.37 31.62
C ILE A 2 -12.70 -26.01 30.14
N LYS A 3 -13.19 -24.81 29.84
CA LYS A 3 -13.16 -24.27 28.47
C LYS A 3 -11.69 -24.10 28.12
N GLN A 4 -11.15 -24.97 27.27
CA GLN A 4 -9.87 -24.69 26.60
C GLN A 4 -10.10 -23.44 25.75
N LEU A 5 -9.40 -22.34 26.06
CA LEU A 5 -9.30 -21.23 25.13
C LEU A 5 -8.50 -21.72 23.90
N PRO A 6 -8.94 -21.44 22.67
CA PRO A 6 -8.12 -21.72 21.50
C PRO A 6 -6.82 -20.91 21.59
N LEU A 7 -5.69 -21.60 21.46
CA LEU A 7 -4.39 -20.98 21.34
C LEU A 7 -4.25 -20.48 19.89
N ILE A 8 -3.98 -19.18 19.72
CA ILE A 8 -3.75 -18.53 18.43
C ILE A 8 -2.24 -18.25 18.34
N LEU A 9 -1.59 -18.73 17.28
CA LEU A 9 -0.18 -18.43 16.98
C LEU A 9 -0.14 -17.41 15.83
N ILE A 10 0.63 -16.34 15.99
CA ILE A 10 0.67 -15.20 15.07
C ILE A 10 2.12 -14.91 14.71
N THR A 11 2.40 -14.77 13.42
CA THR A 11 3.66 -14.21 12.94
C THR A 11 3.35 -13.24 11.81
N SER A 12 3.75 -11.99 11.97
CA SER A 12 3.89 -11.05 10.86
C SER A 12 5.36 -11.04 10.50
N LEU A 13 5.69 -11.34 9.25
CA LEU A 13 7.06 -11.33 8.76
C LEU A 13 7.18 -10.25 7.68
N LEU A 14 8.19 -9.39 7.85
CA LEU A 14 8.58 -8.37 6.89
C LEU A 14 10.00 -8.68 6.45
N LEU A 15 10.27 -8.58 5.16
CA LEU A 15 11.61 -8.76 4.62
C LEU A 15 11.98 -7.51 3.85
N ALA A 16 13.02 -6.85 4.32
CA ALA A 16 13.77 -5.92 3.49
C ALA A 16 14.87 -6.69 2.78
N ALA A 17 14.89 -6.64 1.46
CA ALA A 17 16.08 -7.07 0.72
C ALA A 17 16.50 -5.98 -0.26
N CYS A 18 17.55 -5.25 0.12
CA CYS A 18 18.47 -4.65 -0.84
C CYS A 18 19.26 -5.79 -1.49
N GLY A 19 19.28 -5.83 -2.82
CA GLY A 19 19.73 -7.00 -3.61
C GLY A 19 21.12 -7.54 -3.27
N GLY A 20 21.22 -8.87 -3.15
CA GLY A 20 22.48 -9.61 -3.04
C GLY A 20 22.26 -11.12 -3.08
N SER A 21 22.63 -11.75 -4.20
CA SER A 21 22.46 -13.18 -4.50
C SER A 21 23.20 -14.13 -3.53
N SER A 22 22.57 -15.26 -3.19
CA SER A 22 23.20 -16.59 -3.25
C SER A 22 22.18 -17.72 -3.12
N SER A 23 22.56 -18.87 -3.68
CA SER A 23 21.79 -20.03 -4.16
C SER A 23 21.48 -21.12 -3.12
N GLY A 24 20.40 -21.90 -3.32
CA GLY A 24 20.41 -23.33 -2.98
C GLY A 24 19.09 -24.05 -2.62
N THR A 25 18.47 -24.67 -3.62
CA THR A 25 17.88 -26.05 -3.69
C THR A 25 16.70 -26.54 -2.81
N ASP A 26 15.65 -26.94 -3.56
CA ASP A 26 14.89 -28.21 -3.60
C ASP A 26 13.72 -28.57 -2.66
N ASP A 27 12.57 -28.70 -3.34
CA ASP A 27 11.58 -29.79 -3.42
C ASP A 27 10.65 -30.17 -2.25
N GLY A 28 9.34 -30.09 -2.52
CA GLY A 28 8.30 -30.70 -1.69
C GLY A 28 6.85 -30.50 -2.18
N ASN A 29 6.51 -31.12 -3.31
CA ASN A 29 5.17 -31.19 -3.92
C ASN A 29 4.04 -31.63 -2.95
N ASN A 30 2.96 -30.84 -2.80
CA ASN A 30 1.67 -31.37 -2.32
C ASN A 30 0.45 -30.58 -2.81
N SER A 31 -0.63 -31.32 -3.07
CA SER A 31 -1.80 -30.97 -3.88
C SER A 31 -2.53 -29.67 -3.51
N ILE A 32 -2.66 -28.79 -4.50
CA ILE A 32 -3.41 -27.52 -4.48
C ILE A 32 -4.87 -27.80 -4.84
N SER A 33 -5.81 -27.36 -4.00
CA SER A 33 -7.18 -27.12 -4.42
C SER A 33 -7.26 -25.70 -4.98
N GLU A 34 -7.36 -25.60 -6.31
CA GLU A 34 -7.52 -24.35 -7.04
C GLU A 34 -8.84 -23.69 -6.64
N ASP A 35 -8.75 -22.53 -5.97
CA ASP A 35 -9.81 -21.53 -5.97
C ASP A 35 -9.24 -20.30 -6.68
N THR A 36 -9.20 -20.38 -8.02
CA THR A 36 -8.80 -19.29 -8.90
C THR A 36 -9.91 -18.25 -8.96
N ASN A 37 -10.10 -17.52 -7.86
CA ASN A 37 -10.87 -16.29 -7.89
C ASN A 37 -9.94 -15.19 -8.41
N LEU A 38 -9.71 -15.22 -9.73
CA LEU A 38 -9.13 -14.08 -10.44
C LEU A 38 -10.04 -12.89 -10.18
N ASP A 39 -9.52 -11.89 -9.47
CA ASP A 39 -10.11 -10.58 -9.32
C ASP A 39 -10.01 -9.84 -10.67
N THR A 40 -10.86 -10.23 -11.65
CA THR A 40 -11.03 -9.51 -12.92
C THR A 40 -12.11 -8.44 -12.77
N GLY A 41 -12.14 -7.71 -11.66
CA GLY A 41 -13.17 -6.73 -11.34
C GLY A 41 -13.37 -5.67 -12.42
N THR A 42 -14.21 -5.97 -13.41
CA THR A 42 -14.94 -4.98 -14.19
C THR A 42 -16.21 -4.65 -13.42
N ASP A 43 -16.13 -3.70 -12.49
CA ASP A 43 -17.32 -3.09 -11.92
C ASP A 43 -17.15 -1.57 -11.82
N ILE A 44 -18.21 -0.91 -12.25
CA ILE A 44 -18.29 0.50 -12.59
C ILE A 44 -18.11 1.34 -11.31
N ALA A 45 -17.16 2.28 -11.38
CA ALA A 45 -16.90 3.30 -10.37
C ALA A 45 -18.21 3.87 -9.80
N ALA A 46 -18.27 3.96 -8.46
CA ALA A 46 -19.38 4.57 -7.76
C ALA A 46 -19.63 6.00 -8.28
N SER A 47 -20.89 6.30 -8.59
CA SER A 47 -21.32 7.64 -9.00
C SER A 47 -21.00 8.65 -7.89
N PRO A 48 -20.32 9.78 -8.19
CA PRO A 48 -20.01 10.79 -7.19
C PRO A 48 -21.29 11.38 -6.59
N GLU A 49 -21.31 11.58 -5.26
CA GLU A 49 -22.34 12.35 -4.59
C GLU A 49 -22.39 13.76 -5.21
N ILE A 50 -23.54 14.13 -5.78
CA ILE A 50 -23.75 15.43 -6.41
C ILE A 50 -23.64 16.52 -5.34
N GLY A 51 -22.54 17.27 -5.34
CA GLY A 51 -22.38 18.54 -4.62
C GLY A 51 -21.22 18.65 -3.63
N LYS A 52 -20.47 17.57 -3.35
CA LYS A 52 -19.21 17.68 -2.59
C LYS A 52 -18.05 17.90 -3.55
N LEU A 53 -17.44 19.07 -3.50
CA LEU A 53 -16.25 19.40 -4.29
C LEU A 53 -15.09 18.50 -3.85
N SER A 54 -14.28 18.01 -4.79
CA SER A 54 -13.21 17.05 -4.50
C SER A 54 -12.06 17.75 -3.77
N PHE A 55 -11.34 17.02 -2.92
CA PHE A 55 -10.08 17.52 -2.40
C PHE A 55 -8.99 17.31 -3.45
N ILE A 56 -8.20 18.35 -3.69
CA ILE A 56 -7.02 18.30 -4.55
C ILE A 56 -5.80 18.46 -3.65
N CYS A 57 -4.85 17.55 -3.81
CA CYS A 57 -3.61 17.63 -3.08
C CYS A 57 -2.86 18.92 -3.44
N SER A 58 -2.45 19.69 -2.42
CA SER A 58 -1.67 20.92 -2.62
C SER A 58 -0.16 20.65 -2.81
N ALA A 59 0.27 19.39 -2.71
CA ALA A 59 1.62 18.97 -3.01
C ALA A 59 2.00 19.27 -4.46
N ASN A 60 3.26 19.61 -4.67
CA ASN A 60 3.85 19.89 -5.97
C ASN A 60 5.37 19.71 -5.88
N ALA A 61 6.06 19.75 -7.02
CA ALA A 61 7.52 19.65 -7.09
C ALA A 61 8.29 20.56 -6.10
N THR A 62 7.76 21.74 -5.74
CA THR A 62 8.41 22.61 -4.74
C THR A 62 8.28 22.03 -3.35
N THR A 63 7.08 21.64 -2.89
CA THR A 63 6.90 21.06 -1.56
C THR A 63 7.63 19.73 -1.45
N GLU A 64 7.64 18.94 -2.52
CA GLU A 64 8.33 17.66 -2.59
C GLU A 64 9.86 17.82 -2.52
N SER A 65 10.42 18.82 -3.21
CA SER A 65 11.85 19.13 -3.11
C SER A 65 12.29 19.46 -1.68
N LEU A 66 11.39 20.05 -0.88
CA LEU A 66 11.61 20.40 0.53
C LEU A 66 11.33 19.24 1.50
N PHE A 67 10.61 18.21 1.07
CA PHE A 67 10.31 17.06 1.92
C PHE A 67 11.61 16.41 2.40
N THR A 68 11.69 16.19 3.69
CA THR A 68 12.76 15.45 4.33
C THR A 68 12.09 14.49 5.29
N ASP A 69 12.38 13.19 5.17
CA ASP A 69 11.76 12.19 6.02
C ASP A 69 12.45 12.16 7.39
N THR A 70 12.20 13.18 8.20
CA THR A 70 12.84 13.33 9.51
C THR A 70 12.47 12.22 10.48
N PHE A 71 11.38 11.48 10.24
CA PHE A 71 11.07 10.24 10.95
C PHE A 71 12.22 9.23 10.81
N VAL A 72 12.76 9.08 9.59
CA VAL A 72 13.89 8.20 9.29
C VAL A 72 15.22 8.83 9.70
N GLU A 73 15.46 10.10 9.35
CA GLU A 73 16.75 10.76 9.63
C GLU A 73 17.07 10.86 11.13
N ASP A 74 16.06 11.11 11.95
CA ASP A 74 16.20 11.20 13.40
C ASP A 74 16.03 9.82 14.09
N ASN A 75 15.84 8.75 13.33
CA ASN A 75 15.67 7.36 13.80
C ASN A 75 14.57 7.24 14.86
N TRP A 76 13.36 7.67 14.51
CA TRP A 76 12.18 7.58 15.38
C TRP A 76 11.77 6.12 15.60
N ASP A 77 11.26 5.85 16.81
CA ASP A 77 10.76 4.52 17.16
C ASP A 77 9.54 4.14 16.28
N ASP A 78 9.48 2.85 15.92
CA ASP A 78 8.31 2.28 15.28
C ASP A 78 7.05 2.47 16.14
N THR A 79 5.93 2.73 15.47
CA THR A 79 4.61 2.80 16.09
C THR A 79 3.82 1.56 15.71
N SER A 80 3.58 0.69 16.69
CA SER A 80 2.77 -0.51 16.48
C SER A 80 1.30 -0.17 16.19
N TRP A 81 0.67 -0.99 15.35
CA TRP A 81 -0.76 -0.89 15.05
C TRP A 81 -1.61 -0.91 16.33
N SER A 82 -2.38 0.16 16.56
CA SER A 82 -3.18 0.32 17.78
C SER A 82 -4.64 -0.17 17.66
N GLY A 83 -5.07 -0.58 16.46
CA GLY A 83 -6.42 -1.08 16.22
C GLY A 83 -6.60 -2.54 16.67
N PRO A 84 -7.76 -3.16 16.36
CA PRO A 84 -7.99 -4.58 16.65
C PRO A 84 -6.91 -5.48 16.05
N GLU A 85 -6.81 -6.70 16.58
CA GLU A 85 -5.90 -7.71 16.06
C GLU A 85 -6.27 -8.13 14.62
N ALA A 86 -5.33 -8.73 13.89
CA ALA A 86 -5.53 -9.09 12.47
C ALA A 86 -6.69 -10.06 12.20
N TYR A 87 -7.14 -10.79 13.21
CA TYR A 87 -8.24 -11.74 13.12
C TYR A 87 -9.58 -11.19 13.65
N GLU A 88 -9.63 -9.91 14.00
CA GLU A 88 -10.85 -9.23 14.42
C GLU A 88 -11.30 -8.22 13.34
N PRO A 89 -12.62 -8.06 13.11
CA PRO A 89 -13.12 -7.04 12.19
C PRO A 89 -12.60 -5.65 12.54
N VAL A 90 -12.20 -4.89 11.53
CA VAL A 90 -11.69 -3.51 11.67
C VAL A 90 -12.57 -2.58 10.85
N SER A 91 -13.07 -1.50 11.48
CA SER A 91 -13.82 -0.45 10.77
C SER A 91 -12.90 0.64 10.21
N VAL A 92 -13.39 1.44 9.26
CA VAL A 92 -12.66 2.60 8.73
C VAL A 92 -12.28 3.61 9.81
N GLU A 93 -13.10 3.79 10.85
CA GLU A 93 -12.75 4.65 11.99
C GLU A 93 -11.58 4.09 12.80
N GLN A 94 -11.47 2.77 12.92
CA GLN A 94 -10.36 2.12 13.60
C GLN A 94 -9.08 2.15 12.76
N ILE A 95 -9.19 2.04 11.44
CA ILE A 95 -8.07 2.29 10.51
C ILE A 95 -7.59 3.73 10.69
N ALA A 96 -8.48 4.71 10.56
CA ALA A 96 -8.18 6.13 10.73
C ALA A 96 -7.53 6.41 12.10
N SER A 97 -8.08 5.84 13.17
CA SER A 97 -7.53 5.99 14.52
C SER A 97 -6.10 5.45 14.64
N SER A 98 -5.79 4.33 13.99
CA SER A 98 -4.45 3.73 14.05
C SER A 98 -3.43 4.59 13.30
N PHE A 99 -3.74 4.98 12.06
CA PHE A 99 -2.92 5.91 11.28
C PHE A 99 -2.76 7.25 12.00
N ASN A 100 -3.83 7.85 12.53
CA ASN A 100 -3.79 9.12 13.25
C ASN A 100 -3.03 9.05 14.57
N THR A 101 -2.91 7.88 15.19
CA THR A 101 -2.03 7.71 16.35
C THR A 101 -0.57 7.81 15.92
N ALA A 102 -0.19 7.13 14.83
CA ALA A 102 1.18 7.19 14.30
C ALA A 102 1.54 8.56 13.70
N ARG A 103 0.63 9.17 12.92
CA ARG A 103 0.79 10.54 12.40
C ARG A 103 1.00 11.58 13.50
N ASN A 104 0.51 11.35 14.72
CA ASN A 104 0.67 12.30 15.82
C ASN A 104 2.09 12.29 16.39
N LEU A 105 2.81 11.19 16.16
CA LEU A 105 4.19 11.01 16.55
C LEU A 105 5.14 11.39 15.42
N ASP A 106 4.70 11.27 14.16
CA ASP A 106 5.49 11.62 12.99
C ASP A 106 5.56 13.16 12.78
N PRO A 107 6.74 13.80 12.89
CA PRO A 107 6.87 15.25 12.77
C PRO A 107 6.64 15.77 11.34
N THR A 108 6.68 14.91 10.32
CA THR A 108 6.55 15.28 8.90
C THR A 108 5.10 15.55 8.48
N ILE A 109 4.13 15.22 9.35
CA ILE A 109 2.70 15.31 9.03
C ILE A 109 1.96 16.17 10.07
N LYS A 110 0.93 16.89 9.61
CA LYS A 110 0.15 17.83 10.44
C LYS A 110 -1.35 17.62 10.38
N GLN A 111 -1.82 16.72 9.52
CA GLN A 111 -3.23 16.48 9.24
C GLN A 111 -3.62 15.03 9.49
N LYS A 112 -4.87 14.84 9.93
CA LYS A 112 -5.44 13.52 10.13
C LYS A 112 -5.71 12.83 8.79
N LEU A 113 -5.60 11.51 8.79
CA LEU A 113 -6.18 10.64 7.78
C LEU A 113 -7.70 10.70 7.96
N LEU A 114 -8.39 11.07 6.88
CA LEU A 114 -9.84 11.01 6.77
C LEU A 114 -10.17 9.86 5.83
N MET A 115 -10.92 8.87 6.32
CA MET A 115 -11.29 7.69 5.54
C MET A 115 -12.61 7.90 4.79
N PRO A 116 -12.84 7.20 3.66
CA PRO A 116 -14.16 7.14 3.03
C PRO A 116 -15.18 6.44 3.95
N GLN A 117 -16.44 6.41 3.53
CA GLN A 117 -17.45 5.60 4.21
C GLN A 117 -17.08 4.12 4.18
N GLN A 118 -17.51 3.35 5.18
CA GLN A 118 -17.21 1.93 5.28
C GLN A 118 -17.64 1.14 4.04
N ALA A 119 -18.77 1.50 3.42
CA ALA A 119 -19.27 0.81 2.23
C ALA A 119 -18.35 1.03 1.02
N ASP A 120 -17.89 2.26 0.81
CA ASP A 120 -16.96 2.62 -0.26
C ASP A 120 -15.60 1.95 -0.05
N TRP A 121 -15.08 2.00 1.18
CA TRP A 121 -13.85 1.28 1.55
C TRP A 121 -13.96 -0.21 1.27
N ASN A 122 -15.10 -0.83 1.60
CA ASN A 122 -15.30 -2.26 1.37
C ASN A 122 -15.42 -2.63 -0.11
N ALA A 123 -15.85 -1.69 -0.96
CA ALA A 123 -15.97 -1.88 -2.39
C ALA A 123 -14.63 -1.71 -3.13
N MET A 124 -13.65 -1.04 -2.53
CA MET A 124 -12.32 -0.85 -3.11
C MET A 124 -11.54 -2.16 -3.24
N THR A 125 -10.90 -2.33 -4.39
CA THR A 125 -9.89 -3.36 -4.68
C THR A 125 -8.65 -3.19 -3.80
N SER A 126 -7.74 -4.17 -3.84
CA SER A 126 -6.47 -4.09 -3.11
C SER A 126 -5.60 -2.92 -3.57
N SER A 127 -5.58 -2.64 -4.89
CA SER A 127 -4.85 -1.51 -5.46
C SER A 127 -5.46 -0.17 -5.06
N GLU A 128 -6.78 -0.03 -5.09
CA GLU A 128 -7.46 1.20 -4.66
C GLU A 128 -7.24 1.47 -3.16
N LYS A 129 -7.39 0.47 -2.29
CA LYS A 129 -7.09 0.62 -0.86
C LYS A 129 -5.66 1.04 -0.59
N GLY A 130 -4.70 0.41 -1.29
CA GLY A 130 -3.28 0.71 -1.18
C GLY A 130 -2.97 2.14 -1.62
N LEU A 131 -3.40 2.49 -2.83
CA LEU A 131 -3.16 3.81 -3.42
C LEU A 131 -3.84 4.92 -2.62
N PHE A 132 -5.07 4.73 -2.15
CA PHE A 132 -5.75 5.69 -1.29
C PHE A 132 -4.93 6.02 -0.04
N LEU A 133 -4.43 5.01 0.66
CA LEU A 133 -3.64 5.20 1.88
C LEU A 133 -2.30 5.84 1.58
N VAL A 134 -1.57 5.35 0.57
CA VAL A 134 -0.26 5.90 0.18
C VAL A 134 -0.40 7.35 -0.27
N ASN A 135 -1.34 7.68 -1.16
CA ASN A 135 -1.54 9.06 -1.61
C ASN A 135 -2.02 9.99 -0.49
N SER A 136 -2.82 9.49 0.45
CA SER A 136 -3.20 10.26 1.66
C SER A 136 -2.00 10.58 2.55
N GLU A 137 -0.96 9.75 2.52
CA GLU A 137 0.27 9.91 3.30
C GLU A 137 1.28 10.79 2.57
N ARG A 138 1.42 10.62 1.25
CA ARG A 138 2.21 11.47 0.36
C ARG A 138 1.72 12.91 0.41
N CYS A 139 0.42 13.11 0.16
CA CYS A 139 -0.17 14.44 0.12
C CYS A 139 -0.02 15.20 1.44
N ALA A 140 -0.25 14.51 2.56
CA ALA A 140 -0.15 15.10 3.88
C ALA A 140 1.28 15.50 4.30
N ARG A 141 2.29 15.10 3.51
CA ARG A 141 3.72 15.45 3.65
C ARG A 141 4.20 16.41 2.56
N GLY A 142 3.31 16.85 1.68
CA GLY A 142 3.67 17.70 0.54
C GLY A 142 4.41 16.95 -0.57
N LEU A 143 4.22 15.62 -0.66
CA LEU A 143 4.68 14.81 -1.80
C LEU A 143 3.56 14.67 -2.82
N GLU A 144 3.92 14.74 -4.10
CA GLU A 144 2.98 14.57 -5.21
C GLU A 144 2.35 13.18 -5.16
N PRO A 145 1.02 13.03 -5.29
CA PRO A 145 0.38 11.73 -5.27
C PRO A 145 0.80 10.89 -6.49
N PHE A 146 0.79 9.56 -6.35
CA PHE A 146 0.86 8.68 -7.51
C PHE A 146 -0.41 8.85 -8.35
N GLU A 147 -0.26 8.95 -9.67
CA GLU A 147 -1.31 9.38 -10.60
C GLU A 147 -2.47 8.38 -10.68
N GLY A 148 -2.15 7.09 -10.72
CA GLY A 148 -3.16 6.09 -10.97
C GLY A 148 -2.69 4.65 -10.80
N ILE A 149 -3.61 3.75 -11.14
CA ILE A 149 -3.42 2.31 -11.04
C ILE A 149 -3.19 1.75 -12.45
N SER A 150 -2.03 1.14 -12.68
CA SER A 150 -1.73 0.47 -13.95
C SER A 150 -2.21 -0.98 -13.91
N PRO A 151 -3.02 -1.43 -14.90
CA PRO A 151 -3.38 -2.83 -15.06
C PRO A 151 -2.16 -3.77 -15.18
N GLU A 152 -1.08 -3.30 -15.80
CA GLU A 152 0.18 -4.03 -15.95
C GLU A 152 0.85 -4.25 -14.58
N LEU A 153 0.84 -3.24 -13.70
CA LEU A 153 1.34 -3.40 -12.33
C LEU A 153 0.43 -4.28 -11.46
N ILE A 154 -0.89 -4.28 -11.69
CA ILE A 154 -1.79 -5.28 -11.07
C ILE A 154 -1.38 -6.68 -11.54
N HIS A 155 -1.13 -6.88 -12.83
CA HIS A 155 -0.71 -8.18 -13.35
C HIS A 155 0.63 -8.63 -12.77
N SER A 156 1.63 -7.75 -12.73
CA SER A 156 2.95 -8.04 -12.15
C SER A 156 2.85 -8.37 -10.65
N SER A 157 2.15 -7.54 -9.87
CA SER A 157 2.00 -7.76 -8.43
C SER A 157 1.20 -9.02 -8.10
N SER A 158 0.11 -9.31 -8.83
CA SER A 158 -0.70 -10.52 -8.62
C SER A 158 0.05 -11.78 -9.01
N SER A 159 0.80 -11.76 -10.12
CA SER A 159 1.63 -12.88 -10.55
C SER A 159 2.67 -13.24 -9.48
N TYR A 160 3.36 -12.23 -8.94
CA TYR A 160 4.37 -12.49 -7.92
C TYR A 160 3.79 -12.86 -6.56
N ALA A 161 2.66 -12.28 -6.15
CA ALA A 161 1.96 -12.67 -4.93
C ALA A 161 1.58 -14.16 -4.96
N ASN A 162 1.13 -14.65 -6.13
CA ASN A 162 0.84 -16.06 -6.35
C ASN A 162 2.10 -16.92 -6.29
N GLU A 163 3.20 -16.53 -6.96
CA GLU A 163 4.47 -17.28 -6.91
C GLU A 163 4.98 -17.45 -5.47
N LEU A 164 4.96 -16.38 -4.68
CA LEU A 164 5.36 -16.42 -3.26
C LEU A 164 4.40 -17.27 -2.43
N SER A 165 3.10 -17.17 -2.66
CA SER A 165 2.10 -17.94 -1.92
C SER A 165 2.15 -19.44 -2.24
N ASP A 166 2.31 -19.80 -3.52
CA ASP A 166 2.34 -21.19 -3.97
C ASP A 166 3.58 -21.93 -3.48
N SER A 167 4.74 -21.28 -3.56
CA SER A 167 6.02 -21.81 -3.09
C SER A 167 6.19 -21.78 -1.57
N GLY A 168 5.48 -20.88 -0.87
CA GLY A 168 5.70 -20.61 0.55
C GLY A 168 6.90 -19.68 0.82
N GLU A 169 7.63 -19.28 -0.22
CA GLU A 169 8.75 -18.36 -0.12
C GLU A 169 8.28 -16.94 0.20
N PHE A 170 9.09 -16.19 0.93
CA PHE A 170 8.89 -14.76 1.13
C PHE A 170 10.24 -14.11 0.84
N SER A 171 10.36 -13.37 -0.25
CA SER A 171 11.63 -12.78 -0.69
C SER A 171 11.37 -11.81 -1.83
N HIS A 172 12.23 -10.79 -1.98
CA HIS A 172 12.31 -10.01 -3.21
C HIS A 172 13.07 -10.75 -4.34
N SER A 173 13.78 -11.83 -3.99
CA SER A 173 14.78 -12.48 -4.85
C SER A 173 14.35 -13.85 -5.43
N TYR A 174 13.05 -14.15 -5.42
CA TYR A 174 12.50 -15.47 -5.78
C TYR A 174 11.75 -15.43 -7.12
N GLY A 175 11.45 -16.62 -7.66
CA GLY A 175 10.49 -16.79 -8.75
C GLY A 175 11.08 -16.75 -10.16
N LEU A 176 10.20 -16.72 -11.15
CA LEU A 176 10.52 -16.68 -12.58
C LEU A 176 11.38 -15.46 -12.92
N TYR A 177 10.98 -14.30 -12.40
CA TYR A 177 11.74 -13.07 -12.50
C TYR A 177 12.26 -12.70 -11.12
N ALA A 178 13.52 -13.02 -10.88
CA ALA A 178 14.09 -13.00 -9.54
C ALA A 178 14.33 -11.60 -8.96
N SER A 179 14.27 -10.50 -9.71
CA SER A 179 14.40 -9.14 -9.14
C SER A 179 13.15 -8.30 -9.39
N PRO A 180 12.86 -7.28 -8.56
CA PRO A 180 11.77 -6.35 -8.81
C PRO A 180 11.80 -5.75 -10.22
N SER A 181 12.98 -5.30 -10.68
CA SER A 181 13.16 -4.77 -12.04
C SER A 181 12.88 -5.81 -13.14
N ALA A 182 13.28 -7.08 -12.93
CA ALA A 182 13.00 -8.13 -13.88
C ALA A 182 11.50 -8.51 -13.90
N ARG A 183 10.80 -8.40 -12.77
CA ARG A 183 9.35 -8.60 -12.70
C ARG A 183 8.61 -7.50 -13.44
N LEU A 184 8.99 -6.24 -13.22
CA LEU A 184 8.38 -5.11 -13.90
C LEU A 184 8.60 -5.16 -15.42
N SER A 185 9.82 -5.49 -15.85
CA SER A 185 10.10 -5.76 -17.27
C SER A 185 9.31 -6.97 -17.79
N GLY A 186 9.33 -8.09 -17.08
CA GLY A 186 8.84 -9.37 -17.59
C GLY A 186 7.33 -9.63 -17.47
N TYR A 187 6.63 -8.97 -16.53
CA TYR A 187 5.18 -9.08 -16.35
C TYR A 187 4.43 -7.79 -16.72
N ALA A 188 5.09 -6.63 -16.69
CA ALA A 188 4.43 -5.35 -16.92
C ALA A 188 5.02 -4.54 -18.09
N ASP A 189 5.99 -5.10 -18.82
CA ASP A 189 6.69 -4.43 -19.94
C ASP A 189 7.29 -3.06 -19.55
N VAL A 190 7.69 -2.90 -18.29
CA VAL A 190 8.32 -1.66 -17.78
C VAL A 190 9.83 -1.70 -18.00
N GLU A 191 10.34 -0.77 -18.80
CA GLU A 191 11.73 -0.72 -19.26
C GLU A 191 12.31 0.69 -19.03
N VAL A 192 13.28 0.79 -18.09
CA VAL A 192 13.95 2.06 -17.77
C VAL A 192 14.68 2.62 -18.99
N GLY A 193 14.47 3.91 -19.27
CA GLY A 193 14.98 4.62 -20.43
C GLY A 193 14.19 4.38 -21.72
N THR A 194 13.13 3.56 -21.66
CA THR A 194 12.19 3.36 -22.77
C THR A 194 10.84 3.98 -22.44
N ASN A 195 10.12 3.41 -21.47
CA ASN A 195 8.79 3.85 -21.04
C ASN A 195 8.71 4.17 -19.54
N ALA A 196 9.86 4.13 -18.85
CA ALA A 196 10.01 4.48 -17.45
C ALA A 196 11.30 5.29 -17.25
N ASP A 197 11.27 6.27 -16.37
CA ASP A 197 12.44 7.09 -16.04
C ASP A 197 13.21 6.55 -14.84
N TRP A 198 12.50 5.90 -13.90
CA TRP A 198 13.09 5.49 -12.63
C TRP A 198 12.48 4.21 -12.04
N MET A 199 13.34 3.36 -11.46
CA MET A 199 12.98 2.13 -10.73
C MET A 199 14.03 1.74 -9.66
N ALA A 200 14.58 2.69 -8.88
CA ALA A 200 15.63 2.33 -7.90
C ALA A 200 15.08 1.57 -6.67
N GLN A 201 13.80 1.75 -6.35
CA GLN A 201 12.99 0.92 -5.47
C GLN A 201 11.62 0.79 -6.12
N ALA A 202 11.08 -0.42 -6.20
CA ALA A 202 9.88 -0.61 -7.00
C ALA A 202 8.95 -1.67 -6.41
N GLU A 203 9.29 -2.25 -5.26
CA GLU A 203 8.51 -3.32 -4.65
C GLU A 203 8.50 -3.27 -3.12
N ASN A 204 7.31 -3.37 -2.54
CA ASN A 204 7.09 -3.71 -1.13
C ASN A 204 6.36 -5.04 -1.03
N LEU A 205 6.74 -5.87 -0.04
CA LEU A 205 6.14 -7.17 0.25
C LEU A 205 5.60 -7.19 1.67
N SER A 206 4.43 -7.79 1.89
CA SER A 206 3.95 -8.12 3.23
C SER A 206 3.38 -9.53 3.29
N ARG A 207 3.50 -10.14 4.47
CA ARG A 207 2.85 -11.41 4.79
C ARG A 207 2.17 -11.33 6.14
N HIS A 208 0.88 -11.67 6.16
CA HIS A 208 0.09 -11.80 7.38
C HIS A 208 -0.41 -13.23 7.52
N THR A 209 0.05 -13.91 8.57
CA THR A 209 -0.32 -15.30 8.85
C THR A 209 -1.10 -15.39 10.17
N SER A 210 -2.23 -16.09 10.16
CA SER A 210 -3.04 -16.35 11.35
C SER A 210 -3.46 -17.80 11.41
N GLY A 211 -3.28 -18.44 12.58
CA GLY A 211 -3.64 -19.84 12.83
C GLY A 211 -4.69 -20.00 13.93
N ASN A 212 -5.64 -20.92 13.73
CA ASN A 212 -6.66 -21.25 14.74
C ASN A 212 -6.90 -22.77 14.80
N SER A 213 -7.15 -23.30 15.99
CA SER A 213 -7.31 -24.76 16.23
C SER A 213 -8.64 -25.36 15.75
N SER A 214 -9.57 -24.57 15.22
CA SER A 214 -10.95 -25.01 14.96
C SER A 214 -11.50 -24.67 13.58
N ALA A 215 -10.98 -23.62 12.92
CA ALA A 215 -11.35 -23.24 11.56
C ALA A 215 -10.30 -22.28 10.98
N TYR A 216 -10.26 -22.12 9.66
CA TYR A 216 -9.41 -21.10 9.03
C TYR A 216 -9.84 -19.70 9.50
N PRO A 217 -8.96 -18.92 10.14
CA PRO A 217 -9.30 -17.56 10.56
C PRO A 217 -9.37 -16.61 9.35
N THR A 218 -10.22 -15.59 9.42
CA THR A 218 -10.18 -14.49 8.47
C THR A 218 -9.07 -13.52 8.87
N VAL A 219 -8.29 -13.02 7.91
CA VAL A 219 -7.35 -11.91 8.10
C VAL A 219 -8.04 -10.62 7.63
N TYR A 220 -8.35 -9.73 8.56
CA TYR A 220 -9.06 -8.48 8.31
C TYR A 220 -8.12 -7.33 7.97
N GLU A 221 -8.50 -6.58 6.94
CA GLU A 221 -7.80 -5.40 6.41
C GLU A 221 -6.27 -5.60 6.19
N PRO A 222 -5.85 -6.69 5.50
CA PRO A 222 -4.42 -6.96 5.29
C PRO A 222 -3.71 -5.85 4.52
N ILE A 223 -4.42 -5.14 3.62
CA ILE A 223 -3.82 -4.03 2.87
C ILE A 223 -3.58 -2.80 3.76
N ALA A 224 -4.55 -2.42 4.59
CA ALA A 224 -4.35 -1.29 5.52
C ALA A 224 -3.22 -1.57 6.50
N ARG A 225 -3.11 -2.82 6.97
CA ARG A 225 -2.02 -3.26 7.86
C ARG A 225 -0.67 -3.22 7.15
N ALA A 226 -0.59 -3.74 5.92
CA ALA A 226 0.62 -3.69 5.12
C ALA A 226 1.12 -2.24 4.94
N ILE A 227 0.25 -1.34 4.46
CA ILE A 227 0.62 0.07 4.26
C ILE A 227 0.99 0.76 5.58
N TYR A 228 0.24 0.50 6.66
CA TYR A 228 0.58 1.04 7.98
C TYR A 228 1.97 0.60 8.42
N THR A 229 2.26 -0.70 8.32
CA THR A 229 3.55 -1.26 8.71
C THR A 229 4.68 -0.71 7.84
N TYR A 230 4.50 -0.62 6.53
CA TYR A 230 5.49 0.01 5.64
C TYR A 230 5.84 1.42 6.06
N LEU A 231 4.87 2.19 6.56
CA LEU A 231 5.08 3.60 6.89
C LEU A 231 5.54 3.82 8.33
N TYR A 232 5.10 3.00 9.29
CA TYR A 232 5.21 3.31 10.71
C TYR A 232 5.85 2.22 11.57
N ASP A 233 6.04 1.01 11.04
CA ASP A 233 6.62 -0.13 11.75
C ASP A 233 7.65 -0.83 10.85
N ASP A 234 8.67 -0.08 10.45
CA ASP A 234 9.59 -0.44 9.36
C ASP A 234 11.08 -0.32 9.72
N SER A 235 11.42 -0.04 10.98
CA SER A 235 12.83 0.07 11.41
C SER A 235 13.59 -1.23 11.18
N SER A 236 12.93 -2.39 11.32
CA SER A 236 13.51 -3.71 11.05
C SER A 236 13.95 -3.90 9.59
N SER A 237 13.42 -3.08 8.69
CA SER A 237 13.74 -3.06 7.26
C SER A 237 14.69 -1.93 6.87
N ASN A 238 15.26 -1.22 7.84
CA ASN A 238 15.96 0.05 7.64
C ASN A 238 15.10 1.08 6.87
N TYR A 239 13.79 1.09 7.13
CA TYR A 239 12.81 1.99 6.49
C TYR A 239 12.73 1.89 4.96
N GLY A 240 13.13 0.75 4.38
CA GLY A 240 13.10 0.54 2.94
C GLY A 240 11.69 0.59 2.35
N HIS A 241 10.69 0.08 3.08
CA HIS A 241 9.30 0.11 2.61
C HIS A 241 8.72 1.51 2.69
N ARG A 242 9.02 2.24 3.78
CA ARG A 242 8.65 3.66 3.95
C ARG A 242 9.25 4.52 2.83
N THR A 243 10.53 4.31 2.55
CA THR A 243 11.27 5.03 1.52
C THR A 243 10.58 4.89 0.16
N LEU A 244 10.14 3.67 -0.19
CA LEU A 244 9.40 3.45 -1.43
C LEU A 244 8.03 4.16 -1.42
N SER A 245 7.26 4.02 -0.34
CA SER A 245 5.92 4.62 -0.25
C SER A 245 5.95 6.16 -0.30
N LEU A 246 7.02 6.77 0.20
CA LEU A 246 7.22 8.22 0.26
C LEU A 246 8.28 8.71 -0.73
N ILE A 247 8.56 7.93 -1.78
CA ILE A 247 9.64 8.30 -2.67
C ILE A 247 9.31 9.56 -3.45
N LYS A 248 10.30 10.44 -3.59
CA LYS A 248 10.23 11.59 -4.48
C LYS A 248 10.27 11.14 -5.93
N ILE A 249 9.37 11.68 -6.71
CA ILE A 249 9.27 11.55 -8.14
C ILE A 249 10.29 12.52 -8.74
N ALA A 250 11.05 12.05 -9.72
CA ALA A 250 12.20 12.79 -10.23
C ALA A 250 11.82 13.69 -11.41
N ASN A 251 10.88 13.25 -12.25
CA ASN A 251 10.48 13.91 -13.49
C ASN A 251 8.98 13.81 -13.70
N GLU A 252 8.29 14.94 -13.73
CA GLU A 252 6.89 15.04 -14.17
C GLU A 252 6.86 15.11 -15.71
N ASN A 253 6.87 13.96 -16.37
CA ASN A 253 6.89 13.84 -17.84
C ASN A 253 5.95 12.79 -18.41
N SER A 254 5.03 12.26 -17.61
CA SER A 254 3.89 11.48 -18.05
C SER A 254 2.57 12.16 -17.67
N GLY A 255 1.46 11.60 -18.17
CA GLY A 255 0.13 11.84 -17.61
C GLY A 255 -0.29 13.28 -17.24
N ASP A 256 -0.84 13.41 -16.03
CA ASP A 256 -1.35 14.62 -15.41
C ASP A 256 -0.22 15.48 -14.78
N VAL A 257 -0.25 16.80 -15.00
CA VAL A 257 0.79 17.74 -14.54
C VAL A 257 0.93 17.96 -13.03
N SER A 258 0.24 17.16 -12.21
CA SER A 258 0.19 17.29 -10.74
C SER A 258 0.21 15.96 -10.01
N ALA A 259 0.49 14.88 -10.73
CA ALA A 259 0.58 13.53 -10.20
C ALA A 259 1.38 12.70 -11.19
N GLU A 260 2.28 11.87 -10.68
CA GLU A 260 3.20 11.12 -11.51
C GLU A 260 3.53 9.80 -10.81
N GLY A 261 3.99 8.82 -11.56
CA GLY A 261 4.18 7.48 -11.04
C GLY A 261 2.90 6.64 -11.01
N LEU A 262 3.05 5.38 -11.37
CA LEU A 262 1.97 4.41 -11.44
C LEU A 262 2.08 3.38 -10.33
N PHE A 263 0.93 2.91 -9.87
CA PHE A 263 0.80 2.00 -8.74
C PHE A 263 0.11 0.69 -9.11
N GLY A 264 0.50 -0.41 -8.49
CA GLY A 264 -0.26 -1.66 -8.49
C GLY A 264 -0.04 -2.43 -7.21
N LEU A 265 -1.11 -2.93 -6.59
CA LEU A 265 -1.03 -3.76 -5.40
C LEU A 265 -2.03 -4.90 -5.49
N SER A 266 -1.52 -6.11 -5.29
CA SER A 266 -2.32 -7.33 -5.26
C SER A 266 -2.05 -8.13 -4.00
N LYS A 267 -2.99 -9.01 -3.64
CA LYS A 267 -2.83 -9.98 -2.56
C LYS A 267 -3.28 -11.37 -3.00
N THR A 268 -2.65 -12.38 -2.43
CA THR A 268 -3.04 -13.79 -2.54
C THR A 268 -3.32 -14.32 -1.14
N THR A 269 -4.45 -15.01 -0.97
CA THR A 269 -4.82 -15.66 0.29
C THR A 269 -4.73 -17.17 0.12
N LYS A 270 -3.97 -17.84 1.00
CA LYS A 270 -3.83 -19.30 1.01
C LYS A 270 -4.25 -19.85 2.35
N GLN A 271 -5.04 -20.93 2.31
CA GLN A 271 -5.44 -21.66 3.50
C GLN A 271 -4.78 -23.03 3.51
N PHE A 272 -4.15 -23.40 4.61
CA PHE A 272 -3.50 -24.71 4.78
C PHE A 272 -3.50 -25.16 6.24
N VAL A 273 -3.39 -26.48 6.45
CA VAL A 273 -3.34 -27.05 7.80
C VAL A 273 -1.88 -27.29 8.18
N ASP A 274 -1.39 -26.56 9.18
CA ASP A 274 -0.14 -26.84 9.87
C ASP A 274 -0.46 -27.45 11.23
N SER A 275 -0.58 -28.78 11.26
CA SER A 275 -1.23 -29.52 12.35
C SER A 275 -0.69 -29.12 13.74
N PRO A 276 -1.56 -28.71 14.69
CA PRO A 276 -3.02 -28.84 14.70
C PRO A 276 -3.80 -27.60 14.22
N PHE A 277 -3.16 -26.62 13.58
CA PHE A 277 -3.76 -25.33 13.25
C PHE A 277 -4.27 -25.25 11.81
N PHE A 278 -5.46 -24.67 11.65
CA PHE A 278 -5.97 -24.15 10.39
C PHE A 278 -5.40 -22.76 10.21
N THR A 279 -4.61 -22.57 9.15
CA THR A 279 -3.85 -21.34 8.92
C THR A 279 -4.35 -20.63 7.68
N THR A 280 -4.56 -19.33 7.78
CA THR A 280 -4.76 -18.42 6.65
C THR A 280 -3.54 -17.54 6.54
N ASP A 281 -2.92 -17.55 5.36
CA ASP A 281 -1.82 -16.67 4.99
C ASP A 281 -2.27 -15.69 3.92
N VAL A 282 -1.94 -14.42 4.08
CA VAL A 282 -2.16 -13.37 3.09
C VAL A 282 -0.82 -12.77 2.72
N THR A 283 -0.39 -13.00 1.49
CA THR A 283 0.80 -12.38 0.91
C THR A 283 0.36 -11.24 0.01
N SER A 284 0.94 -10.04 0.16
CA SER A 284 0.71 -8.91 -0.73
C SER A 284 1.99 -8.39 -1.35
N VAL A 285 1.86 -7.89 -2.57
CA VAL A 285 2.93 -7.29 -3.36
C VAL A 285 2.43 -5.94 -3.84
N MET A 286 3.22 -4.90 -3.59
CA MET A 286 3.01 -3.55 -4.09
C MET A 286 4.13 -3.25 -5.08
N HIS A 287 3.78 -2.76 -6.26
CA HIS A 287 4.70 -2.27 -7.27
C HIS A 287 4.42 -0.81 -7.58
N VAL A 288 5.49 -0.04 -7.81
CA VAL A 288 5.42 1.33 -8.32
C VAL A 288 6.56 1.59 -9.30
N PHE A 289 6.35 2.47 -10.26
CA PHE A 289 7.42 3.02 -11.09
C PHE A 289 7.06 4.43 -11.58
N ASP A 290 8.06 5.14 -12.07
CA ASP A 290 7.96 6.45 -12.69
C ASP A 290 7.88 6.28 -14.22
N PRO A 291 6.69 6.37 -14.85
CA PRO A 291 6.57 6.29 -16.30
C PRO A 291 7.20 7.52 -16.97
N ASN A 292 7.33 7.50 -18.29
CA ASN A 292 7.74 8.69 -19.05
C ASN A 292 6.77 8.96 -20.20
N GLU A 293 7.12 9.90 -21.09
CA GLU A 293 6.25 10.31 -22.18
C GLU A 293 5.85 9.19 -23.18
N ASN A 294 6.52 8.03 -23.12
CA ASN A 294 6.24 6.89 -23.99
C ASN A 294 5.30 5.85 -23.36
N TRP A 295 4.93 6.00 -22.08
CA TRP A 295 3.94 5.12 -21.46
C TRP A 295 2.53 5.45 -21.97
N ASP A 296 1.72 4.41 -22.24
CA ASP A 296 0.33 4.59 -22.65
C ASP A 296 -0.57 4.82 -21.43
N MET A 297 -0.97 6.07 -21.20
CA MET A 297 -1.84 6.44 -20.09
C MET A 297 -3.32 6.11 -20.33
N SER A 298 -3.70 5.61 -21.51
CA SER A 298 -5.12 5.45 -21.89
C SER A 298 -5.87 4.36 -21.13
N ASN A 299 -5.16 3.42 -20.52
CA ASN A 299 -5.72 2.32 -19.71
C ASN A 299 -5.43 2.46 -18.21
N VAL A 300 -4.73 3.53 -17.80
CA VAL A 300 -4.48 3.81 -16.38
C VAL A 300 -5.79 4.16 -15.71
N LEU A 301 -6.09 3.46 -14.61
CA LEU A 301 -7.27 3.73 -13.80
C LEU A 301 -6.99 4.92 -12.89
N SER A 302 -7.94 5.84 -12.78
CA SER A 302 -7.81 7.01 -11.91
C SER A 302 -7.56 6.61 -10.46
N ALA A 303 -6.71 7.37 -9.76
CA ALA A 303 -6.52 7.20 -8.34
C ALA A 303 -7.84 7.40 -7.56
N PRO A 304 -8.06 6.64 -6.46
CA PRO A 304 -9.19 6.89 -5.57
C PRO A 304 -9.17 8.31 -5.01
N THR A 305 -10.34 8.92 -4.87
CA THR A 305 -10.47 10.24 -4.23
C THR A 305 -9.95 10.19 -2.80
N ILE A 306 -8.93 11.01 -2.51
CA ILE A 306 -8.45 11.26 -1.16
C ILE A 306 -9.18 12.45 -0.53
N TYR A 307 -9.12 12.56 0.79
CA TYR A 307 -9.77 13.61 1.56
C TYR A 307 -8.73 14.43 2.32
N GLY A 308 -8.85 15.75 2.24
CA GLY A 308 -8.03 16.69 2.99
C GLY A 308 -8.81 17.36 4.12
N PRO A 309 -8.14 18.20 4.94
CA PRO A 309 -8.79 18.87 6.05
C PRO A 309 -9.90 19.79 5.55
N GLU A 310 -11.04 19.77 6.24
CA GLU A 310 -12.16 20.70 6.00
C GLU A 310 -12.27 21.72 7.14
N THR A 311 -11.67 21.41 8.29
CA THR A 311 -11.72 22.23 9.50
C THR A 311 -10.45 22.12 10.34
N ILE A 312 -10.31 23.00 11.33
CA ILE A 312 -9.22 22.92 12.32
C ILE A 312 -9.20 21.61 13.11
N THR A 313 -10.32 20.89 13.23
CA THR A 313 -10.35 19.60 13.94
C THR A 313 -9.69 18.47 13.15
N ASP A 314 -9.46 18.68 11.86
CA ASP A 314 -8.74 17.75 10.99
C ASP A 314 -7.22 17.96 11.06
N CYS A 315 -6.77 19.07 11.66
CA CYS A 315 -5.37 19.29 11.99
C CYS A 315 -5.01 18.60 13.31
N MET A 316 -3.84 17.99 13.33
CA MET A 316 -3.27 17.31 14.50
C MET A 316 -2.49 18.30 15.36
N SER A 317 -1.89 19.28 14.70
CA SER A 317 -1.18 20.39 15.32
C SER A 317 -1.23 21.60 14.39
N GLY A 318 -0.89 22.78 14.93
CA GLY A 318 -0.70 23.96 14.10
C GLY A 318 -2.01 24.67 13.74
N THR A 319 -2.07 25.19 12.53
CA THR A 319 -3.14 26.03 12.00
C THR A 319 -3.79 25.43 10.77
N PHE A 320 -5.09 25.66 10.62
CA PHE A 320 -5.84 25.29 9.41
C PHE A 320 -5.88 26.47 8.46
N ILE A 321 -5.45 26.24 7.23
CA ILE A 321 -5.50 27.21 6.15
C ILE A 321 -6.56 26.75 5.17
N GLU A 322 -7.70 27.42 5.18
CA GLU A 322 -8.79 27.17 4.23
C GLU A 322 -8.40 27.70 2.85
N SER A 323 -8.51 26.87 1.82
CA SER A 323 -8.28 27.28 0.43
C SER A 323 -9.05 26.41 -0.56
N VAL A 324 -9.29 26.99 -1.74
CA VAL A 324 -9.90 26.31 -2.89
C VAL A 324 -9.15 26.65 -4.17
N ASP A 325 -9.20 25.76 -5.17
CA ASP A 325 -8.71 26.03 -6.52
C ASP A 325 -9.70 26.90 -7.33
N GLU A 326 -9.39 27.16 -8.60
CA GLU A 326 -10.25 27.94 -9.50
C GLU A 326 -11.61 27.28 -9.78
N SER A 327 -11.71 25.96 -9.58
CA SER A 327 -12.92 25.17 -9.75
C SER A 327 -13.72 25.01 -8.44
N GLY A 328 -13.22 25.55 -7.33
CA GLY A 328 -13.81 25.44 -6.00
C GLY A 328 -13.45 24.14 -5.25
N ASN A 329 -12.58 23.30 -5.80
CA ASN A 329 -12.09 22.09 -5.14
C ASN A 329 -11.32 22.46 -3.88
N ASN A 330 -11.49 21.67 -2.81
CA ASN A 330 -10.81 21.92 -1.55
C ASN A 330 -9.30 21.71 -1.74
N THR A 331 -8.48 22.71 -1.40
CA THR A 331 -7.01 22.60 -1.38
C THR A 331 -6.43 22.90 0.00
N SER A 332 -7.28 22.95 1.02
CA SER A 332 -6.92 23.33 2.38
C SER A 332 -5.87 22.40 2.98
N HIS A 333 -5.04 22.94 3.86
CA HIS A 333 -3.94 22.19 4.50
C HIS A 333 -3.71 22.63 5.94
N CYS A 334 -2.96 21.82 6.68
CA CYS A 334 -2.53 22.11 8.05
C CYS A 334 -1.06 22.56 8.06
N GLN A 335 -0.74 23.64 8.80
CA GLN A 335 0.62 24.19 8.99
C GLN A 335 1.02 24.15 10.47
#